data_AF-A0A8H9Q9Q5-F1
#
_entry.id   AF-A0A8H9Q9Q5-F1
#
_cell.length_a   1.000
_cell.length_b   1.000
_cell.length_c   1.000
_cell.angle_alpha   90.00
_cell.angle_beta   90.00
_cell.angle_gamma   90.00
#
_symmetry.space_group_name_H-M   'P 1'
#
loop_
_entity.id
_entity.type
_entity.pdbx_description
1 polymer ?
#
loop_
_entity_poly.entity_id
_entity_poly.type
_entity_poly.pdbx_seq_one_letter_code
_entity_poly.pdbx_strand_id
1 'polypeptide(L)' 'MYVLVDHAHARKPCSPFMSYAVSAVLAEQVGDFHNAATAWKTAFSLAKTEVNSIWAISRMEFCLHAANRGWGIPDES' A
#
# COMPACT_ATOMS: atom_id res chain seq x y z
N MET A 1 19.50 3.75 -9.64
CA MET A 1 19.63 4.81 -8.61
C MET A 1 18.86 4.31 -7.40
N TYR A 2 19.54 3.75 -6.40
CA TYR A 2 18.88 3.24 -5.19
C TYR A 2 18.62 4.43 -4.25
N VAL A 3 17.35 4.69 -3.94
CA VAL A 3 16.99 5.70 -2.94
C VAL A 3 17.31 5.13 -1.56
N LEU A 4 18.49 5.48 -1.04
CA LEU A 4 18.82 5.32 0.38
C LEU A 4 17.88 6.24 1.16
N VAL A 5 16.82 5.68 1.74
CA VAL A 5 15.98 6.40 2.69
C VAL A 5 16.65 6.39 4.06
N ASP A 6 17.37 7.48 4.33
CA ASP A 6 17.96 7.82 5.61
C ASP A 6 16.97 7.69 6.77
N HIS A 7 17.38 6.91 7.78
CA HIS A 7 16.63 6.50 8.97
C HIS A 7 16.95 7.37 10.21
N ALA A 8 17.23 8.66 10.06
CA ALA A 8 17.80 9.43 11.18
C ALA A 8 17.28 10.86 11.39
N HIS A 9 16.02 11.13 11.05
CA HIS A 9 15.33 12.33 11.56
C HIS A 9 14.10 11.89 12.32
N ALA A 10 13.87 12.46 13.51
CA ALA A 10 12.70 12.25 14.34
C ALA A 10 11.42 12.58 13.56
N ARG A 11 10.95 11.63 12.75
CA ARG A 11 9.74 11.76 11.97
C ARG A 11 8.60 11.75 12.98
N LYS A 12 7.78 12.80 12.97
CA LYS A 12 6.45 12.79 13.58
C LYS A 12 5.85 11.39 13.34
N PRO A 13 5.31 10.71 14.36
CA PRO A 13 4.77 9.38 14.17
C PRO A 13 3.77 9.44 13.01
N CYS A 14 4.10 8.75 11.92
CA CYS A 14 3.18 8.62 10.81
C CYS A 14 1.89 8.05 11.39
N SER A 15 0.75 8.65 11.03
CA SER A 15 -0.52 8.13 11.50
C SER A 15 -0.63 6.64 11.14
N PRO A 16 -1.32 5.81 11.92
CA PRO A 16 -1.46 4.39 11.61
C PRO A 16 -1.91 4.15 10.17
N PHE A 17 -2.84 4.98 9.67
CA PHE A 17 -3.22 5.04 8.26
C PHE A 17 -2.00 5.18 7.32
N MET A 18 -1.15 6.18 7.53
CA MET A 18 0.00 6.45 6.67
C MET A 18 1.01 5.30 6.68
N SER A 19 1.21 4.65 7.81
CA SER A 19 2.12 3.50 7.89
C SER A 19 1.65 2.34 7.01
N TYR A 20 0.36 1.99 7.07
CA TYR A 20 -0.21 0.94 6.21
C TYR A 20 -0.30 1.38 4.75
N ALA A 21 -0.63 2.64 4.48
CA ALA A 21 -0.64 3.19 3.12
C ALA A 21 0.74 3.11 2.46
N VAL A 22 1.81 3.46 3.18
CA VAL A 22 3.20 3.33 2.68
C VAL A 22 3.53 1.86 2.41
N SER A 23 3.21 0.96 3.34
CA SER A 23 3.43 -0.48 3.13
C SER A 23 2.68 -1.01 1.91
N ALA A 24 1.45 -0.55 1.69
CA ALA A 24 0.64 -0.95 0.55
C ALA A 24 1.26 -0.47 -0.78
N VAL A 25 1.72 0.78 -0.83
CA VAL A 25 2.40 1.35 -2.01
C VAL A 25 3.69 0.60 -2.33
N LEU A 26 4.48 0.23 -1.31
CA LEU A 26 5.69 -0.57 -1.52
C LEU A 26 5.37 -1.94 -2.12
N ALA A 27 4.29 -2.59 -1.64
CA ALA A 27 3.82 -3.84 -2.21
C ALA A 27 3.31 -3.68 -3.67
N GLU A 28 2.59 -2.59 -3.98
CA GLU A 28 2.18 -2.28 -5.36
C GLU A 28 3.38 -2.13 -6.30
N GLN A 29 4.45 -1.47 -5.84
CA GLN A 29 5.64 -1.21 -6.66
C GLN A 29 6.41 -2.49 -7.04
N VAL A 30 6.39 -3.50 -6.17
CA VAL A 30 6.99 -4.81 -6.46
C VAL A 30 6.01 -5.77 -7.17
N GLY A 31 4.78 -5.32 -7.44
CA GLY A 31 3.75 -6.13 -8.09
C GLY A 31 3.06 -7.15 -7.18
N ASP A 32 3.25 -7.05 -5.86
CA ASP A 32 2.57 -7.89 -4.87
C ASP A 32 1.21 -7.28 -4.51
N PHE A 33 0.27 -7.41 -5.45
CA PHE A 33 -1.04 -6.80 -5.31
C PHE A 33 -1.92 -7.47 -4.24
N HIS A 34 -1.66 -8.73 -3.87
CA HIS A 34 -2.39 -9.38 -2.79
C HIS A 34 -2.05 -8.76 -1.43
N ASN A 35 -0.76 -8.57 -1.14
CA ASN A 35 -0.33 -7.90 0.08
C ASN A 35 -0.67 -6.41 0.07
N ALA A 36 -0.60 -5.75 -1.10
CA ALA A 36 -1.06 -4.37 -1.24
C ALA A 36 -2.55 -4.21 -0.88
N ALA A 37 -3.42 -5.10 -1.38
CA ALA A 37 -4.85 -5.06 -1.08
C ALA A 37 -5.11 -5.23 0.43
N THR A 38 -4.41 -6.17 1.08
CA THR A 38 -4.52 -6.38 2.53
C THR A 38 -4.10 -5.15 3.32
N ALA A 39 -2.97 -4.53 2.95
CA ALA A 39 -2.48 -3.33 3.60
C ALA A 39 -3.42 -2.13 3.40
N TRP A 40 -4.00 -1.95 2.20
CA TRP A 40 -5.01 -0.92 1.96
C TRP A 40 -6.31 -1.16 2.74
N LYS A 41 -6.74 -2.41 2.92
CA LYS A 41 -7.89 -2.74 3.77
C LYS A 41 -7.65 -2.32 5.22
N THR A 42 -6.45 -2.54 5.75
CA THR A 42 -6.08 -2.08 7.10
C THR A 42 -5.95 -0.56 7.16
N ALA A 43 -5.41 0.08 6.12
CA ALA A 43 -5.38 1.54 6.05
C ALA A 43 -6.81 2.11 6.07
N PHE A 44 -7.74 1.52 5.30
CA PHE A 44 -9.15 1.91 5.28
C PHE A 44 -9.80 1.88 6.66
N SER A 45 -9.59 0.82 7.44
CA SER A 45 -10.16 0.72 8.81
C SER A 45 -9.57 1.74 9.80
N LEU A 46 -8.40 2.29 9.49
CA LEU A 46 -7.69 3.29 10.29
C LEU A 46 -7.87 4.72 9.79
N ALA A 47 -8.55 4.91 8.65
CA ALA A 47 -8.79 6.21 8.06
C ALA A 47 -9.75 7.03 8.93
N LYS A 48 -9.29 8.22 9.34
CA LYS A 48 -10.07 9.15 10.16
C LYS A 48 -10.79 10.22 9.34
N THR A 49 -10.51 10.29 8.04
CA THR A 49 -11.08 11.27 7.12
C THR A 49 -11.68 10.52 5.94
N GLU A 50 -12.79 11.05 5.43
CA GLU A 50 -13.50 10.48 4.28
C GLU A 50 -12.59 10.34 3.06
N VAL A 51 -11.76 11.35 2.78
CA VAL A 51 -10.79 11.33 1.67
C VAL A 51 -9.84 10.13 1.77
N ASN A 52 -9.33 9.84 2.97
CA ASN A 52 -8.42 8.72 3.18
C ASN A 52 -9.14 7.37 3.06
N SER A 53 -10.38 7.30 3.53
CA SER A 53 -11.22 6.10 3.39
C SER A 53 -11.52 5.81 1.92
N ILE A 54 -11.96 6.82 1.16
CA ILE A 54 -12.24 6.70 -0.28
C ILE A 54 -10.97 6.28 -1.03
N TRP A 55 -9.84 6.91 -0.73
CA TRP A 55 -8.58 6.54 -1.36
C TRP A 55 -8.22 5.07 -1.07
N ALA A 56 -8.25 4.67 0.20
CA ALA A 56 -7.86 3.32 0.59
C ALA A 56 -8.78 2.23 0.02
N ILE A 57 -10.10 2.45 -0.02
CA ILE A 57 -11.03 1.47 -0.58
C ILE A 57 -10.86 1.34 -2.10
N SER A 58 -10.77 2.45 -2.84
CA SER A 58 -10.55 2.41 -4.29
C SER A 58 -9.22 1.73 -4.64
N ARG A 59 -8.20 1.93 -3.81
CA ARG A 59 -6.89 1.32 -4.04
C ARG A 59 -6.85 -0.16 -3.67
N MET A 60 -7.55 -0.56 -2.61
CA MET A 60 -7.79 -1.96 -2.29
C MET A 60 -8.48 -2.69 -3.46
N GLU A 61 -9.57 -2.13 -3.99
CA GLU A 61 -10.31 -2.72 -5.12
C GLU A 61 -9.44 -2.87 -6.36
N PHE A 62 -8.64 -1.85 -6.70
CA PHE A 62 -7.68 -1.95 -7.78
C PHE A 62 -6.69 -3.10 -7.58
N CYS A 63 -6.12 -3.22 -6.39
CA CYS A 63 -5.12 -4.25 -6.10
C CYS A 63 -5.74 -5.65 -6.19
N LEU A 64 -6.97 -5.84 -5.71
CA LEU A 64 -7.70 -7.10 -5.87
C LEU A 64 -7.94 -7.43 -7.35
N HIS A 65 -8.32 -6.45 -8.16
CA HIS A 65 -8.47 -6.66 -9.60
C HIS A 65 -7.14 -6.99 -10.30
N ALA A 66 -6.05 -6.31 -9.93
CA ALA A 66 -4.72 -6.58 -10.45
C ALA A 66 -4.26 -8.00 -10.11
N ALA A 67 -4.41 -8.41 -8.84
CA ALA A 67 -4.09 -9.77 -8.39
C ALA A 67 -4.91 -10.84 -9.14
N ASN A 68 -6.22 -10.63 -9.31
CA ASN A 68 -7.10 -11.56 -10.02
C ASN A 68 -6.76 -11.68 -11.52
N ARG A 69 -6.19 -10.63 -12.12
CA ARG A 69 -5.75 -10.63 -13.52
C ARG A 69 -4.31 -11.13 -13.68
N GLY A 70 -3.63 -11.49 -12.60
CA GLY A 70 -2.23 -11.87 -12.62
C GLY A 70 -1.31 -10.73 -13.06
N TRP A 71 -1.73 -9.48 -12.85
CA TRP A 71 -0.82 -8.35 -13.03
C TRP A 71 0.19 -8.40 -11.89
N GLY A 72 1.48 -8.20 -12.15
CA GLY A 72 2.52 -8.26 -11.12
C GLY A 72 3.69 -9.14 -11.50
N ILE A 73 4.41 -9.63 -10.49
CA ILE A 73 5.68 -10.38 -10.64
C ILE A 73 5.53 -11.41 -11.77
N PRO A 74 6.31 -11.31 -12.86
CA PRO A 74 6.30 -12.33 -13.89
C PRO A 74 6.69 -13.64 -13.22
N ASP A 75 5.88 -14.67 -13.46
CA ASP A 75 6.18 -16.04 -13.06
C ASP A 75 7.58 -16.41 -13.55
N GLU A 76 8.60 -16.30 -12.69
CA GLU A 76 9.89 -16.96 -12.90
C GLU A 76 9.66 -18.42 -12.53
N SER A 77 9.06 -19.16 -13.48
CA SER A 77 9.02 -20.63 -13.51
C SER A 77 10.42 -21.23 -13.43
#